data_AF-A0A7W2UIN2-F1
#
_entry.id   AF-A0A7W2UIN2-F1
#
_cell.length_a   1.000
_cell.length_b   1.000
_cell.length_c   1.000
_cell.angle_alpha   90.00
_cell.angle_beta   90.00
_cell.angle_gamma   90.00
#
_symmetry.space_group_name_H-M   'P 1'
#
loop_
_entity.id
_entity.type
_entity.pdbx_description
1 polymer ?
#
loop_
_entity_poly.entity_id
_entity_poly.type
_entity_poly.pdbx_seq_one_letter_code
_entity_poly.pdbx_strand_id
1 'polypeptide(L)'
;MVNTGQQSVRGEAVRHEVAGGTGGAAYEGYEAYEGGSPEAERLRFQKLTHELMRMQRYSDGTDGSGAPRPLRAFRGEAALGVENARLRFRDDLPPELCVGYARPGAEYPAVVRLSSASGSEGYGATPDLRRLAVRVQAGPEETHDLLATSFPVSHAADAHEFIAFAKATAGAGSTVEKAFGLFVRLPLAVGWATADRMRRNMRIATRHTVGSLARETFWSRGAILWGPAGPVRYQLRPAPGGTPAPPPDGGDPDYLHRELAMRLSTGDIAFELCVQRYLDDHRTPVEDGSVEWRESDAPVVPVAVLTVPRQDLDGARARSVARRVEQLAFNPWHTTEEFRPLGNLNRARKAAYEAAAAHRLGLRFPAAEQRPTAPLPVPVRAAIDLPVRAALDLPVRAAFGLVDRWVPWHRLPAPLGLLNPAGLGRALHRLGLVEGDDTPGSANRFSPAGSG
;
A
#
# COMPACT_ATOMS: atom_id res chain seq x y z
N MET A 1 -54.49 -51.91 -38.58
CA MET A 1 -55.75 -51.27 -38.19
C MET A 1 -55.43 -50.33 -37.03
N VAL A 2 -55.31 -49.02 -37.31
CA VAL A 2 -56.32 -47.97 -36.99
C VAL A 2 -56.47 -47.83 -35.46
N ASN A 3 -55.77 -46.88 -34.81
CA ASN A 3 -56.20 -45.49 -34.50
C ASN A 3 -57.54 -45.48 -33.70
N THR A 4 -57.73 -44.82 -32.55
CA THR A 4 -57.71 -43.35 -32.36
C THR A 4 -58.11 -43.00 -30.91
N GLY A 5 -57.63 -41.86 -30.40
CA GLY A 5 -58.34 -40.98 -29.44
C GLY A 5 -57.77 -40.98 -28.01
N GLN A 6 -57.49 -39.86 -27.34
CA GLN A 6 -57.85 -38.47 -27.58
C GLN A 6 -57.03 -37.54 -26.65
N GLN A 7 -56.82 -36.29 -27.09
CA GLN A 7 -55.97 -35.24 -26.50
C GLN A 7 -56.60 -34.48 -25.30
N SER A 8 -55.75 -33.84 -24.49
CA SER A 8 -55.94 -32.52 -23.83
C SER A 8 -54.56 -32.02 -23.33
N VAL A 9 -53.83 -31.13 -24.02
CA VAL A 9 -53.93 -29.66 -24.19
C VAL A 9 -53.55 -28.82 -22.94
N ARG A 10 -52.37 -28.18 -23.10
CA ARG A 10 -51.90 -26.85 -22.65
C ARG A 10 -51.55 -26.56 -21.18
N GLY A 11 -50.30 -26.10 -21.03
CA GLY A 11 -49.76 -25.32 -19.93
C GLY A 11 -48.34 -24.86 -20.25
N GLU A 12 -48.16 -24.17 -21.39
CA GLU A 12 -46.90 -23.56 -21.82
C GLU A 12 -46.77 -22.18 -21.16
N ALA A 13 -45.85 -22.05 -20.20
CA ALA A 13 -45.55 -20.77 -19.57
C ALA A 13 -44.38 -20.09 -20.30
N VAL A 14 -44.75 -19.02 -20.97
CA VAL A 14 -44.03 -18.15 -21.88
C VAL A 14 -42.71 -17.63 -21.30
N ARG A 15 -41.66 -17.76 -22.12
CA ARG A 15 -40.39 -17.04 -22.00
C ARG A 15 -40.66 -15.53 -22.12
N HIS A 16 -40.31 -14.76 -21.11
CA HIS A 16 -40.17 -13.31 -21.25
C HIS A 16 -38.80 -13.02 -21.87
N GLU A 17 -38.79 -12.92 -23.18
CA GLU A 17 -37.76 -12.26 -23.97
C GLU A 17 -37.99 -10.75 -23.86
N VAL A 18 -37.02 -10.02 -23.30
CA VAL A 18 -36.97 -8.55 -23.37
C VAL A 18 -35.77 -8.20 -24.21
N ALA A 19 -36.02 -7.92 -25.49
CA ALA A 19 -35.06 -7.31 -26.39
C ALA A 19 -35.37 -5.81 -26.51
N GLY A 20 -34.36 -4.97 -26.27
CA GLY A 20 -34.30 -3.59 -26.77
C GLY A 20 -33.86 -2.54 -25.76
N GLY A 21 -32.57 -2.13 -25.83
CA GLY A 21 -32.14 -0.82 -25.32
C GLY A 21 -30.73 -0.77 -24.71
N THR A 22 -29.73 -0.50 -25.57
CA THR A 22 -28.39 0.09 -25.27
C THR A 22 -27.50 -0.57 -24.21
N GLY A 23 -26.34 -1.06 -24.66
CA GLY A 23 -25.36 -1.83 -23.89
C GLY A 23 -24.92 -1.21 -22.57
N GLY A 24 -25.21 -1.92 -21.48
CA GLY A 24 -24.46 -1.89 -20.24
C GLY A 24 -24.10 -3.34 -19.93
N ALA A 25 -22.80 -3.65 -19.85
CA ALA A 25 -22.32 -4.98 -19.52
C ALA A 25 -22.96 -5.44 -18.20
N ALA A 26 -23.46 -6.67 -18.17
CA ALA A 26 -23.80 -7.34 -16.93
C ALA A 26 -22.53 -7.38 -16.08
N TYR A 27 -22.44 -6.57 -15.03
CA TYR A 27 -21.30 -6.61 -14.13
C TYR A 27 -21.35 -7.96 -13.40
N GLU A 28 -20.34 -8.77 -13.71
CA GLU A 28 -20.14 -10.11 -13.21
C GLU A 28 -20.13 -10.09 -11.66
N GLY A 29 -20.84 -11.02 -11.03
CA GLY A 29 -21.24 -10.97 -9.61
C GLY A 29 -20.14 -11.04 -8.55
N TYR A 30 -18.91 -10.63 -8.87
CA TYR A 30 -17.75 -10.57 -7.98
C TYR A 30 -17.28 -9.13 -7.69
N GLU A 31 -17.81 -8.11 -8.39
CA GLU A 31 -17.52 -6.70 -8.08
C GLU A 31 -18.65 -6.08 -7.26
N ALA A 32 -18.29 -5.44 -6.15
CA ALA A 32 -19.19 -4.63 -5.35
C ALA A 32 -18.65 -3.20 -5.26
N TYR A 33 -19.38 -2.26 -5.84
CA TYR A 33 -18.99 -0.85 -5.85
C TYR A 33 -19.52 -0.13 -4.61
N GLU A 34 -18.65 0.59 -3.92
CA GLU A 34 -19.07 1.41 -2.79
C GLU A 34 -20.15 2.41 -3.23
N GLY A 35 -21.26 2.44 -2.50
CA GLY A 35 -22.46 3.26 -2.77
C GLY A 35 -23.14 3.03 -4.12
N GLY A 36 -23.06 1.79 -4.62
CA GLY A 36 -24.03 1.24 -5.58
C GLY A 36 -23.73 1.50 -7.05
N SER A 37 -22.70 2.28 -7.39
CA SER A 37 -22.27 2.45 -8.79
C SER A 37 -20.76 2.73 -8.90
N PRO A 38 -20.13 2.37 -10.04
CA PRO A 38 -18.73 2.70 -10.32
C PRO A 38 -18.43 4.20 -10.24
N GLU A 39 -19.35 5.05 -10.68
CA GLU A 39 -19.19 6.51 -10.68
C GLU A 39 -19.19 7.07 -9.26
N ALA A 40 -20.11 6.59 -8.41
CA ALA A 40 -20.21 7.03 -7.02
C ALA A 40 -18.95 6.65 -6.23
N GLU A 41 -18.44 5.43 -6.42
CA GLU A 41 -17.18 4.97 -5.84
C GLU A 41 -15.98 5.79 -6.35
N ARG A 42 -15.90 6.04 -7.66
CA ARG A 42 -14.83 6.86 -8.25
C ARG A 42 -14.78 8.27 -7.65
N LEU A 43 -15.93 8.91 -7.44
CA LEU A 43 -16.00 10.23 -6.81
C LEU A 43 -15.51 10.21 -5.36
N ARG A 44 -15.81 9.15 -4.60
CA ARG A 44 -15.22 8.94 -3.26
C ARG A 44 -13.71 8.80 -3.33
N PHE A 45 -13.19 7.95 -4.20
CA PHE A 45 -11.74 7.75 -4.35
C PHE A 45 -11.01 9.02 -4.79
N GLN A 46 -11.62 9.85 -5.64
CA GLN A 46 -11.06 11.16 -5.98
C GLN A 46 -10.93 12.06 -4.74
N LYS A 47 -11.97 12.16 -3.90
CA LYS A 47 -11.91 12.95 -2.65
C LYS A 47 -10.80 12.44 -1.72
N LEU A 48 -10.77 11.12 -1.51
CA LEU A 48 -9.78 10.42 -0.70
C LEU A 48 -8.34 10.63 -1.22
N THR A 49 -8.16 10.61 -2.54
CA THR A 49 -6.88 10.89 -3.18
C THR A 49 -6.43 12.33 -2.93
N HIS A 50 -7.33 13.31 -3.05
CA HIS A 50 -7.02 14.70 -2.75
C HIS A 50 -6.60 14.90 -1.28
N GLU A 51 -7.23 14.21 -0.34
CA GLU A 51 -6.83 14.22 1.07
C GLU A 51 -5.41 13.65 1.26
N LEU A 52 -5.10 12.51 0.64
CA LEU A 52 -3.76 11.91 0.66
C LEU A 52 -2.69 12.85 0.09
N MET A 53 -2.96 13.45 -1.07
CA MET A 53 -2.05 14.43 -1.69
C MET A 53 -1.80 15.63 -0.77
N ARG A 54 -2.84 16.12 -0.08
CA ARG A 54 -2.71 17.21 0.89
C ARG A 54 -1.82 16.82 2.06
N MET A 55 -1.96 15.59 2.59
CA MET A 55 -1.12 15.09 3.68
C MET A 55 0.35 14.93 3.27
N GLN A 56 0.61 14.47 2.04
CA GLN A 56 1.99 14.27 1.57
C GLN A 56 2.74 15.59 1.33
N ARG A 57 2.06 16.67 0.92
CA ARG A 57 2.67 18.01 0.84
C ARG A 57 3.17 18.57 2.18
N TYR A 58 2.66 18.07 3.30
CA TYR A 58 3.16 18.43 4.64
C TYR A 58 4.38 17.60 5.08
N SER A 59 4.64 16.46 4.44
CA SER A 59 5.80 15.61 4.72
C SER A 59 6.96 15.77 3.75
N ASP A 60 6.73 16.30 2.54
CA ASP A 60 7.81 16.60 1.61
C ASP A 60 8.47 17.93 1.98
N GLY A 61 9.63 17.85 2.65
CA GLY A 61 10.60 18.93 2.61
C GLY A 61 10.97 19.25 1.16
N THR A 62 11.26 20.53 0.91
CA THR A 62 11.81 21.01 -0.37
C THR A 62 13.08 20.22 -0.70
N ASP A 63 13.25 19.81 -1.96
CA ASP A 63 14.63 19.57 -2.42
C ASP A 63 15.42 20.87 -2.27
N GLY A 64 16.76 20.81 -2.20
CA GLY A 64 17.61 22.00 -2.05
C GLY A 64 17.46 23.06 -3.15
N SER A 65 16.58 22.85 -4.13
CA SER A 65 16.16 23.78 -5.19
C SER A 65 14.80 24.44 -4.97
N GLY A 66 14.07 24.15 -3.88
CA GLY A 66 12.76 24.75 -3.60
C GLY A 66 11.63 24.23 -4.51
N ALA A 67 11.86 23.15 -5.27
CA ALA A 67 10.85 22.53 -6.11
C ALA A 67 10.09 21.45 -5.32
N PRO A 68 8.77 21.30 -5.51
CA PRO A 68 8.03 20.19 -4.95
C PRO A 68 8.55 18.87 -5.56
N ARG A 69 9.06 17.95 -4.73
CA ARG A 69 9.48 16.63 -5.21
C ARG A 69 8.30 15.88 -5.85
N PRO A 70 8.47 15.26 -7.04
CA PRO A 70 7.38 14.55 -7.69
C PRO A 70 6.87 13.38 -6.85
N LEU A 71 5.55 13.20 -6.80
CA LEU A 71 4.89 12.04 -6.23
C LEU A 71 5.34 10.74 -6.91
N ARG A 72 6.08 9.91 -6.18
CA ARG A 72 6.42 8.53 -6.57
C ARG A 72 5.62 7.55 -5.72
N ALA A 73 4.81 6.71 -6.36
CA ALA A 73 4.12 5.58 -5.70
C ALA A 73 5.13 4.54 -5.15
N PHE A 74 6.37 4.57 -5.66
CA PHE A 74 7.50 3.76 -5.23
C PHE A 74 8.60 4.68 -4.69
N ARG A 75 8.59 4.93 -3.38
CA ARG A 75 9.71 5.56 -2.68
C ARG A 75 10.59 4.45 -2.12
N GLY A 76 11.83 4.33 -2.60
CA GLY A 76 12.85 3.43 -2.07
C GLY A 76 13.77 2.93 -3.16
N GLU A 77 15.08 2.96 -2.90
CA GLU A 77 16.12 2.57 -3.84
C GLU A 77 15.95 1.11 -4.30
N ALA A 78 16.24 0.82 -5.57
CA ALA A 78 16.07 -0.51 -6.16
C ALA A 78 17.33 -1.37 -6.03
N ALA A 79 17.23 -2.51 -5.33
CA ALA A 79 18.32 -3.48 -5.23
C ALA A 79 18.61 -4.14 -6.60
N LEU A 80 17.63 -4.17 -7.50
CA LEU A 80 17.77 -4.59 -8.88
C LEU A 80 16.97 -3.68 -9.80
N GLY A 81 17.58 -3.25 -10.90
CA GLY A 81 16.88 -2.62 -12.02
C GLY A 81 17.49 -3.07 -13.33
N VAL A 82 16.77 -3.89 -14.10
CA VAL A 82 17.24 -4.49 -15.36
C VAL A 82 16.19 -4.35 -16.45
N GLU A 83 16.62 -4.22 -17.71
CA GLU A 83 15.74 -4.05 -18.89
C GLU A 83 15.80 -5.23 -19.87
N ASN A 84 16.60 -6.25 -19.56
CA ASN A 84 16.86 -7.42 -20.42
C ASN A 84 16.20 -8.71 -19.92
N ALA A 85 15.22 -8.61 -19.01
CA ALA A 85 14.47 -9.77 -18.53
C ALA A 85 13.48 -10.25 -19.60
N ARG A 86 12.95 -11.46 -19.41
CA ARG A 86 12.04 -12.11 -20.36
C ARG A 86 10.91 -12.79 -19.60
N LEU A 87 9.66 -12.60 -20.02
CA LEU A 87 8.52 -13.37 -19.51
C LEU A 87 8.08 -14.35 -20.59
N ARG A 88 8.23 -15.66 -20.34
CA ARG A 88 7.81 -16.72 -21.25
C ARG A 88 6.64 -17.51 -20.67
N PHE A 89 5.51 -17.52 -21.34
CA PHE A 89 4.37 -18.37 -20.99
C PHE A 89 4.69 -19.83 -21.26
N ARG A 90 4.15 -20.71 -20.41
CA ARG A 90 4.37 -22.14 -20.53
C ARG A 90 3.74 -22.70 -21.81
N ASP A 91 4.34 -23.74 -22.36
CA ASP A 91 3.81 -24.42 -23.55
C ASP A 91 2.52 -25.21 -23.23
N ASP A 92 2.35 -25.61 -21.96
CA ASP A 92 1.17 -26.30 -21.42
C ASP A 92 0.20 -25.35 -20.68
N LEU A 93 0.14 -24.07 -21.08
CA LEU A 93 -0.78 -23.08 -20.51
C LEU A 93 -2.24 -23.59 -20.62
N PRO A 94 -3.01 -23.64 -19.51
CA PRO A 94 -4.40 -24.09 -19.54
C PRO A 94 -5.23 -23.30 -20.57
N PRO A 95 -6.07 -23.96 -21.41
CA PRO A 95 -6.82 -23.29 -22.47
C PRO A 95 -7.67 -22.11 -21.99
N GLU A 96 -8.23 -22.19 -20.78
CA GLU A 96 -9.00 -21.11 -20.18
C GLU A 96 -8.17 -19.87 -19.80
N LEU A 97 -6.86 -20.02 -19.61
CA LEU A 97 -5.94 -18.93 -19.29
C LEU A 97 -5.25 -18.35 -20.53
N CYS A 98 -5.56 -18.87 -21.73
CA CYS A 98 -5.07 -18.36 -23.00
C CYS A 98 -5.82 -17.09 -23.43
N VAL A 99 -5.45 -15.93 -22.90
CA VAL A 99 -6.13 -14.63 -23.09
C VAL A 99 -5.13 -13.56 -23.51
N GLY A 100 -5.49 -12.68 -24.45
CA GLY A 100 -4.64 -11.57 -24.89
C GLY A 100 -3.20 -12.00 -25.23
N TYR A 101 -2.22 -11.45 -24.51
CA TYR A 101 -0.80 -11.79 -24.64
C TYR A 101 -0.37 -13.06 -23.88
N ALA A 102 -1.23 -13.61 -23.01
CA ALA A 102 -1.01 -14.92 -22.41
C ALA A 102 -1.30 -16.03 -23.42
N ARG A 103 -0.29 -16.39 -24.21
CA ARG A 103 -0.35 -17.44 -25.24
C ARG A 103 0.67 -18.53 -24.97
N PRO A 104 0.34 -19.82 -25.19
CA PRO A 104 1.28 -20.91 -24.97
C PRO A 104 2.61 -20.67 -25.69
N GLY A 105 3.72 -20.74 -24.95
CA GLY A 105 5.07 -20.57 -25.49
C GLY A 105 5.43 -19.16 -25.94
N ALA A 106 4.56 -18.16 -25.78
CA ALA A 106 4.87 -16.77 -26.13
C ALA A 106 5.89 -16.17 -25.15
N GLU A 107 6.82 -15.38 -25.67
CA GLU A 107 7.89 -14.76 -24.90
C GLU A 107 7.96 -13.26 -25.17
N TYR A 108 8.08 -12.49 -24.10
CA TYR A 108 8.04 -11.03 -24.15
C TYR A 108 9.24 -10.42 -23.42
N PRO A 109 9.87 -9.36 -23.97
CA PRO A 109 10.83 -8.56 -23.22
C PRO A 109 10.19 -7.95 -21.98
N ALA A 110 10.97 -7.89 -20.90
CA ALA A 110 10.51 -7.33 -19.63
C ALA A 110 11.57 -6.47 -18.94
N VAL A 111 11.11 -5.43 -18.27
CA VAL A 111 11.89 -4.62 -17.32
C VAL A 111 11.54 -5.08 -15.92
N VAL A 112 12.54 -5.34 -15.07
CA VAL A 112 12.34 -5.81 -13.69
C VAL A 112 12.97 -4.83 -12.71
N ARG A 113 12.23 -4.54 -11.64
CA ARG A 113 12.69 -3.75 -10.50
C ARG A 113 12.38 -4.46 -9.19
N LEU A 114 13.41 -4.72 -8.38
CA LEU A 114 13.27 -5.22 -7.01
C LEU A 114 13.67 -4.13 -6.03
N SER A 115 12.84 -3.88 -5.01
CA SER A 115 13.07 -2.78 -4.06
C SER A 115 12.46 -3.04 -2.69
N SER A 116 12.90 -2.27 -1.69
CA SER A 116 12.25 -2.14 -0.39
C SER A 116 10.98 -1.27 -0.51
N ALA A 117 9.98 -1.48 0.36
CA ALA A 117 8.76 -0.68 0.46
C ALA A 117 8.96 0.63 1.24
N SER A 118 9.73 0.60 2.32
CA SER A 118 10.23 1.77 3.03
C SER A 118 11.38 2.38 2.23
N GLY A 119 11.29 3.68 1.95
CA GLY A 119 12.37 4.42 1.28
C GLY A 119 13.54 4.75 2.20
N SER A 120 13.78 3.93 3.23
CA SER A 120 14.90 4.07 4.16
C SER A 120 16.21 3.66 3.49
N GLU A 121 17.27 4.40 3.81
CA GLU A 121 18.62 4.19 3.27
C GLU A 121 19.17 2.81 3.66
N GLY A 122 19.84 2.13 2.71
CA GLY A 122 20.40 0.79 2.84
C GLY A 122 19.45 -0.33 2.43
N TYR A 123 19.80 -1.08 1.37
CA TYR A 123 18.95 -2.14 0.80
C TYR A 123 18.58 -3.24 1.79
N GLY A 124 19.50 -3.62 2.68
CA GLY A 124 19.41 -4.81 3.52
C GLY A 124 19.17 -4.56 5.01
N ALA A 125 19.63 -3.43 5.55
CA ALA A 125 19.78 -3.25 7.00
C ALA A 125 18.47 -3.18 7.81
N THR A 126 17.33 -2.94 7.16
CA THR A 126 16.03 -2.78 7.84
C THR A 126 15.01 -3.85 7.44
N PRO A 127 14.35 -4.51 8.41
CA PRO A 127 13.17 -5.32 8.15
C PRO A 127 12.11 -4.48 7.45
N ASP A 128 11.63 -4.96 6.31
CA ASP A 128 10.68 -4.23 5.47
C ASP A 128 9.99 -5.15 4.46
N LEU A 129 8.82 -4.73 3.99
CA LEU A 129 8.11 -5.36 2.90
C LEU A 129 8.91 -5.16 1.59
N ARG A 130 9.15 -6.22 0.83
CA ARG A 130 9.86 -6.10 -0.45
C ARG A 130 8.87 -6.02 -1.60
N ARG A 131 9.29 -5.43 -2.70
CA ARG A 131 8.48 -5.17 -3.88
C ARG A 131 9.17 -5.68 -5.13
N LEU A 132 8.37 -6.28 -6.00
CA LEU A 132 8.73 -6.67 -7.34
C LEU A 132 7.81 -5.93 -8.32
N ALA A 133 8.41 -5.26 -9.28
CA ALA A 133 7.71 -4.60 -10.38
C ALA A 133 8.27 -5.13 -11.71
N VAL A 134 7.38 -5.52 -12.61
CA VAL A 134 7.71 -6.06 -13.92
C VAL A 134 6.91 -5.29 -14.95
N ARG A 135 7.57 -4.72 -15.95
CA ARG A 135 6.91 -4.18 -17.14
C ARG A 135 7.15 -5.13 -18.30
N VAL A 136 6.09 -5.70 -18.83
CA VAL A 136 6.11 -6.60 -19.98
C VAL A 136 5.77 -5.80 -21.24
N GLN A 137 6.58 -5.95 -22.29
CA GLN A 137 6.31 -5.39 -23.61
C GLN A 137 5.57 -6.45 -24.45
N ALA A 138 4.23 -6.42 -24.43
CA ALA A 138 3.37 -7.42 -25.08
C ALA A 138 3.17 -7.18 -26.59
N GLY A 139 3.40 -5.94 -27.04
CA GLY A 139 3.36 -5.52 -28.44
C GLY A 139 4.00 -4.14 -28.61
N PRO A 140 4.03 -3.54 -29.80
CA PRO A 140 4.67 -2.22 -30.02
C PRO A 140 4.11 -1.10 -29.14
N GLU A 141 2.80 -1.10 -28.90
CA GLU A 141 2.10 -0.11 -28.08
C GLU A 141 1.44 -0.73 -26.83
N GLU A 142 1.57 -2.05 -26.65
CA GLU A 142 0.94 -2.78 -25.55
C GLU A 142 1.96 -3.09 -24.46
N THR A 143 1.74 -2.54 -23.26
CA THR A 143 2.58 -2.76 -22.09
C THR A 143 1.74 -3.16 -20.89
N HIS A 144 2.27 -4.08 -20.08
CA HIS A 144 1.62 -4.59 -18.87
C HIS A 144 2.55 -4.46 -17.67
N ASP A 145 2.11 -3.76 -16.63
CA ASP A 145 2.86 -3.60 -15.39
C ASP A 145 2.31 -4.54 -14.30
N LEU A 146 3.08 -5.57 -13.97
CA LEU A 146 2.82 -6.47 -12.85
C LEU A 146 3.52 -5.95 -11.60
N LEU A 147 2.75 -5.70 -10.54
CA LEU A 147 3.24 -5.20 -9.27
C LEU A 147 2.92 -6.15 -8.14
N ALA A 148 3.91 -6.54 -7.37
CA ALA A 148 3.77 -7.51 -6.31
C ALA A 148 4.62 -7.15 -5.08
N THR A 149 4.24 -7.69 -3.93
CA THR A 149 4.93 -7.46 -2.65
C THR A 149 5.20 -8.76 -1.92
N SER A 150 6.23 -8.83 -1.09
CA SER A 150 6.65 -10.04 -0.36
C SER A 150 5.75 -10.41 0.84
N PHE A 151 4.45 -10.13 0.74
CA PHE A 151 3.44 -10.54 1.72
C PHE A 151 2.08 -10.73 1.01
N PRO A 152 1.35 -11.84 1.27
CA PRO A 152 0.19 -12.23 0.46
C PRO A 152 -1.05 -11.35 0.62
N VAL A 153 -1.17 -10.63 1.73
CA VAL A 153 -2.36 -9.82 2.04
C VAL A 153 -2.03 -8.37 2.31
N SER A 154 -3.03 -7.51 2.11
CA SER A 154 -2.98 -6.12 2.56
C SER A 154 -3.23 -6.04 4.07
N HIS A 155 -2.77 -4.94 4.69
CA HIS A 155 -3.20 -4.61 6.03
C HIS A 155 -4.66 -4.12 6.05
N ALA A 156 -5.10 -3.47 4.97
CA ALA A 156 -6.44 -2.94 4.78
C ALA A 156 -7.28 -3.83 3.86
N ALA A 157 -8.56 -4.02 4.17
CA ALA A 157 -9.51 -4.68 3.28
C ALA A 157 -9.86 -3.81 2.07
N ASP A 158 -10.08 -2.52 2.31
CA ASP A 158 -10.56 -1.54 1.34
C ASP A 158 -9.82 -0.19 1.46
N ALA A 159 -10.19 0.77 0.61
CA ALA A 159 -9.60 2.10 0.57
C ALA A 159 -9.87 2.93 1.84
N HIS A 160 -11.03 2.73 2.49
CA HIS A 160 -11.38 3.44 3.72
C HIS A 160 -10.43 3.07 4.85
N GLU A 161 -10.24 1.77 5.08
CA GLU A 161 -9.28 1.27 6.06
C GLU A 161 -7.85 1.70 5.75
N PHE A 162 -7.44 1.65 4.47
CA PHE A 162 -6.10 2.09 4.07
C PHE A 162 -5.84 3.54 4.46
N ILE A 163 -6.83 4.41 4.24
CA ILE A 163 -6.72 5.84 4.57
C ILE A 163 -6.81 6.09 6.07
N ALA A 164 -7.64 5.34 6.79
CA ALA A 164 -7.65 5.39 8.24
C ALA A 164 -6.27 5.05 8.84
N PHE A 165 -5.60 4.02 8.30
CA PHE A 165 -4.24 3.68 8.68
C PHE A 165 -3.23 4.77 8.33
N ALA A 166 -3.30 5.30 7.10
CA ALA A 166 -2.42 6.38 6.66
C ALA A 166 -2.59 7.62 7.54
N LYS A 167 -3.83 8.04 7.87
CA LYS A 167 -4.11 9.16 8.77
C LYS A 167 -3.63 8.92 10.20
N ALA A 168 -3.72 7.68 10.69
CA ALA A 168 -3.24 7.29 12.02
C ALA A 168 -1.71 7.34 12.13
N THR A 169 -1.00 7.16 11.02
CA THR A 169 0.47 7.11 10.98
C THR A 169 1.13 8.37 10.41
N ALA A 170 0.37 9.20 9.69
CA ALA A 170 0.84 10.44 9.08
C ALA A 170 1.29 11.47 10.12
N GLY A 171 2.42 12.14 9.84
CA GLY A 171 2.91 13.27 10.62
C GLY A 171 3.44 12.93 12.02
N ALA A 172 3.53 11.65 12.38
CA ALA A 172 4.06 11.24 13.68
C ALA A 172 5.59 11.37 13.71
N GLY A 173 6.08 12.39 14.43
CA GLY A 173 7.50 12.71 14.59
C GLY A 173 8.19 11.89 15.67
N SER A 174 7.43 11.25 16.57
CA SER A 174 7.97 10.41 17.65
C SER A 174 7.33 9.01 17.71
N THR A 175 8.01 8.08 18.38
CA THR A 175 7.50 6.72 18.64
C THR A 175 6.19 6.74 19.46
N VAL A 176 6.06 7.70 20.38
CA VAL A 176 4.86 7.87 21.20
C VAL A 176 3.67 8.31 20.36
N GLU A 177 3.85 9.27 19.46
CA GLU A 177 2.79 9.71 18.53
C GLU A 177 2.36 8.60 17.59
N LYS A 178 3.33 7.81 17.07
CA LYS A 178 3.03 6.62 16.27
C LYS A 178 2.21 5.60 17.06
N ALA A 179 2.58 5.35 18.32
CA ALA A 179 1.84 4.45 19.19
C ALA A 179 0.42 4.97 19.47
N PHE A 180 0.27 6.25 19.79
CA PHE A 180 -1.06 6.86 19.99
C PHE A 180 -1.92 6.75 18.73
N GLY A 181 -1.35 7.02 17.56
CA GLY A 181 -2.02 6.84 16.27
C GLY A 181 -2.54 5.41 16.07
N LEU A 182 -1.67 4.41 16.25
CA LEU A 182 -1.98 3.00 16.00
C LEU A 182 -2.87 2.33 17.06
N PHE A 183 -2.79 2.76 18.32
CA PHE A 183 -3.49 2.12 19.44
C PHE A 183 -4.70 2.90 19.96
N VAL A 184 -4.86 4.18 19.59
CA VAL A 184 -6.02 4.99 19.98
C VAL A 184 -6.79 5.46 18.76
N ARG A 185 -6.17 6.23 17.85
CA ARG A 185 -6.88 6.83 16.71
C ARG A 185 -7.39 5.80 15.72
N LEU A 186 -6.58 4.77 15.41
CA LEU A 186 -6.96 3.73 14.46
C LEU A 186 -8.15 2.88 14.95
N PRO A 187 -8.15 2.30 16.18
CA PRO A 187 -9.33 1.61 16.70
C PRO A 187 -10.60 2.44 16.73
N LEU A 188 -10.50 3.75 17.01
CA LEU A 188 -11.67 4.64 16.97
C LEU A 188 -12.21 4.86 15.55
N ALA A 189 -11.37 4.75 14.51
CA ALA A 189 -11.77 4.97 13.13
C ALA A 189 -12.33 3.71 12.45
N VAL A 190 -11.80 2.53 12.75
CA VAL A 190 -12.15 1.27 12.05
C VAL A 190 -12.68 0.16 12.95
N GLY A 191 -12.75 0.40 14.26
CA GLY A 191 -13.08 -0.61 15.26
C GLY A 191 -11.85 -1.40 15.74
N TRP A 192 -11.97 -1.97 16.95
CA TRP A 192 -10.86 -2.65 17.63
C TRP A 192 -10.35 -3.89 16.90
N ALA A 193 -11.25 -4.76 16.43
CA ALA A 193 -10.89 -5.98 15.72
C ALA A 193 -10.17 -5.70 14.40
N THR A 194 -10.69 -4.75 13.61
CA THR A 194 -10.09 -4.31 12.35
C THR A 194 -8.72 -3.68 12.58
N ALA A 195 -8.61 -2.77 13.54
CA ALA A 195 -7.32 -2.15 13.88
C ALA A 195 -6.29 -3.19 14.33
N ASP A 196 -6.72 -4.23 15.05
CA ASP A 196 -5.82 -5.34 15.41
C ASP A 196 -5.35 -6.15 14.22
N ARG A 197 -6.25 -6.53 13.30
CA ARG A 197 -5.89 -7.17 12.02
C ARG A 197 -4.86 -6.34 11.27
N MET A 198 -5.10 -5.04 11.11
CA MET A 198 -4.22 -4.13 10.38
C MET A 198 -2.82 -4.06 11.01
N ARG A 199 -2.75 -3.88 12.33
CA ARG A 199 -1.47 -3.86 13.06
C ARG A 199 -0.74 -5.20 12.96
N ARG A 200 -1.46 -6.32 13.09
CA ARG A 200 -0.88 -7.67 12.98
C ARG A 200 -0.29 -7.90 11.59
N ASN A 201 -1.07 -7.65 10.53
CA ASN A 201 -0.62 -7.81 9.15
C ASN A 201 0.58 -6.91 8.86
N MET A 202 0.55 -5.65 9.28
CA MET A 202 1.69 -4.73 9.11
C MET A 202 2.93 -5.23 9.86
N ARG A 203 2.77 -5.67 11.11
CA ARG A 203 3.88 -6.19 11.93
C ARG A 203 4.52 -7.43 11.31
N ILE A 204 3.72 -8.35 10.77
CA ILE A 204 4.24 -9.55 10.09
C ILE A 204 4.96 -9.15 8.80
N ALA A 205 4.31 -8.34 7.96
CA ALA A 205 4.86 -7.89 6.68
C ALA A 205 6.20 -7.16 6.80
N THR A 206 6.36 -6.34 7.85
CA THR A 206 7.55 -5.48 8.03
C THR A 206 8.63 -6.11 8.90
N ARG A 207 8.35 -7.14 9.70
CA ARG A 207 9.39 -7.84 10.50
C ARG A 207 10.10 -8.95 9.73
N HIS A 208 9.67 -9.25 8.51
CA HIS A 208 10.30 -10.27 7.69
C HIS A 208 11.69 -9.80 7.23
N THR A 209 12.73 -10.45 7.75
CA THR A 209 14.11 -10.25 7.30
C THR A 209 14.34 -11.09 6.05
N VAL A 210 14.56 -10.44 4.92
CA VAL A 210 14.77 -11.10 3.63
C VAL A 210 16.26 -11.32 3.42
N GLY A 211 16.69 -12.57 3.30
CA GLY A 211 18.09 -12.90 3.01
C GLY A 211 18.46 -12.87 1.53
N SER A 212 17.48 -12.99 0.63
CA SER A 212 17.72 -12.94 -0.82
C SER A 212 16.42 -12.62 -1.54
N LEU A 213 16.39 -11.54 -2.32
CA LEU A 213 15.23 -11.17 -3.12
C LEU A 213 14.93 -12.19 -4.23
N ALA A 214 15.94 -12.94 -4.67
CA ALA A 214 15.78 -14.02 -5.64
C ALA A 214 15.05 -15.25 -5.07
N ARG A 215 14.94 -15.36 -3.74
CA ARG A 215 14.31 -16.49 -3.04
C ARG A 215 12.97 -16.13 -2.41
N GLU A 216 12.53 -14.88 -2.55
CA GLU A 216 11.24 -14.42 -2.06
C GLU A 216 10.12 -14.76 -3.02
N THR A 217 8.92 -14.97 -2.47
CA THR A 217 7.68 -14.97 -3.24
C THR A 217 7.04 -13.59 -3.15
N PHE A 218 6.47 -13.11 -4.26
CA PHE A 218 5.81 -11.81 -4.33
C PHE A 218 4.36 -11.99 -4.79
N TRP A 219 3.41 -11.37 -4.09
CA TRP A 219 1.98 -11.48 -4.38
C TRP A 219 1.40 -10.16 -4.89
N SER A 220 0.45 -10.24 -5.83
CA SER A 220 -0.30 -9.09 -6.34
C SER A 220 -1.13 -8.39 -5.24
N ARG A 221 -1.53 -9.16 -4.21
CA ARG A 221 -2.46 -8.83 -3.10
C ARG A 221 -3.88 -8.49 -3.53
N GLY A 222 -4.06 -7.78 -4.63
CA GLY A 222 -5.35 -7.53 -5.27
C GLY A 222 -5.58 -8.48 -6.44
N ALA A 223 -6.85 -8.71 -6.78
CA ALA A 223 -7.24 -9.47 -7.96
C ALA A 223 -7.10 -8.62 -9.23
N ILE A 224 -6.94 -9.29 -10.36
CA ILE A 224 -7.04 -8.74 -11.71
C ILE A 224 -8.05 -9.58 -12.50
N LEU A 225 -8.64 -9.00 -13.53
CA LEU A 225 -9.39 -9.77 -14.51
C LEU A 225 -8.40 -10.58 -15.36
N TRP A 226 -8.81 -11.75 -15.83
CA TRP A 226 -8.06 -12.55 -16.78
C TRP A 226 -8.97 -12.93 -17.96
N GLY A 227 -9.46 -11.91 -18.66
CA GLY A 227 -10.47 -12.01 -19.70
C GLY A 227 -11.64 -12.92 -19.29
N PRO A 228 -12.07 -13.84 -20.16
CA PRO A 228 -13.16 -14.77 -19.86
C PRO A 228 -12.89 -15.74 -18.70
N ALA A 229 -11.64 -15.89 -18.24
CA ALA A 229 -11.32 -16.75 -17.10
C ALA A 229 -11.81 -16.20 -15.76
N GLY A 230 -12.20 -14.92 -15.73
CA GLY A 230 -12.66 -14.22 -14.53
C GLY A 230 -11.54 -13.70 -13.65
N PRO A 231 -11.82 -13.39 -12.38
CA PRO A 231 -10.83 -12.82 -11.47
C PRO A 231 -9.74 -13.82 -11.08
N VAL A 232 -8.50 -13.35 -11.06
CA VAL A 232 -7.35 -14.08 -10.55
C VAL A 232 -6.51 -13.21 -9.63
N ARG A 233 -5.83 -13.83 -8.66
CA ARG A 233 -4.64 -13.23 -8.01
C ARG A 233 -3.41 -13.89 -8.61
N TYR A 234 -2.33 -13.13 -8.75
CA TYR A 234 -1.06 -13.67 -9.22
C TYR A 234 0.03 -13.59 -8.15
N GLN A 235 0.98 -14.50 -8.24
CA GLN A 235 2.20 -14.48 -7.45
C GLN A 235 3.41 -14.82 -8.33
N LEU A 236 4.57 -14.29 -7.97
CA LEU A 236 5.85 -14.64 -8.55
C LEU A 236 6.66 -15.34 -7.47
N ARG A 237 6.83 -16.65 -7.60
CA ARG A 237 7.64 -17.47 -6.67
C ARG A 237 8.96 -17.87 -7.35
N PRO A 238 10.04 -18.15 -6.60
CA PRO A 238 11.28 -18.60 -7.20
C PRO A 238 11.06 -19.88 -8.03
N ALA A 239 11.61 -19.92 -9.24
CA ALA A 239 11.55 -21.12 -10.06
C ALA A 239 12.42 -22.24 -9.45
N PRO A 240 12.03 -23.51 -9.64
CA PRO A 240 12.85 -24.63 -9.18
C PRO A 240 14.23 -24.61 -9.85
N GLY A 241 15.27 -25.05 -9.12
CA GLY A 241 16.64 -25.11 -9.63
C GLY A 241 17.36 -23.76 -9.72
N GLY A 242 16.92 -22.76 -8.94
CA GLY A 242 17.53 -21.42 -8.95
C GLY A 242 19.04 -21.40 -8.69
N THR A 243 19.74 -20.52 -9.40
CA THR A 243 21.20 -20.30 -9.30
C THR A 243 21.60 -20.02 -7.85
N PRO A 244 22.55 -20.75 -7.25
CA PRO A 244 22.98 -20.51 -5.87
C PRO A 244 23.73 -19.18 -5.74
N ALA A 245 23.75 -18.64 -4.52
CA ALA A 245 24.61 -17.52 -4.15
C ALA A 245 25.09 -17.70 -2.71
N PRO A 246 26.25 -17.13 -2.34
CA PRO A 246 26.68 -17.09 -0.95
C PRO A 246 25.61 -16.43 -0.06
N PRO A 247 25.52 -16.80 1.23
CA PRO A 247 24.64 -16.11 2.15
C PRO A 247 25.01 -14.61 2.21
N PRO A 248 24.00 -13.73 2.34
CA PRO A 248 24.25 -12.29 2.46
C PRO A 248 25.09 -11.99 3.72
N ASP A 249 25.94 -10.98 3.63
CA ASP A 249 26.60 -10.42 4.80
C ASP A 249 25.62 -9.49 5.53
N GLY A 250 25.13 -9.90 6.70
CA GLY A 250 24.17 -9.11 7.49
C GLY A 250 24.71 -7.78 7.99
N GLY A 251 26.03 -7.55 7.94
CA GLY A 251 26.67 -6.27 8.27
C GLY A 251 26.74 -5.28 7.10
N ASP A 252 26.53 -5.75 5.86
CA ASP A 252 26.55 -4.92 4.66
C ASP A 252 25.19 -4.25 4.45
N PRO A 253 25.08 -2.90 4.51
CA PRO A 253 23.81 -2.22 4.26
C PRO A 253 23.25 -2.51 2.86
N ASP A 254 24.06 -2.95 1.91
CA ASP A 254 23.70 -3.25 0.53
C ASP A 254 23.66 -4.76 0.22
N TYR A 255 23.60 -5.62 1.25
CA TYR A 255 23.73 -7.08 1.08
C TYR A 255 22.74 -7.68 0.08
N LEU A 256 21.54 -7.12 -0.07
CA LEU A 256 20.55 -7.62 -1.04
C LEU A 256 20.99 -7.36 -2.48
N HIS A 257 21.56 -6.19 -2.76
CA HIS A 257 22.13 -5.89 -4.07
C HIS A 257 23.34 -6.80 -4.33
N ARG A 258 24.22 -6.95 -3.33
CA ARG A 258 25.43 -7.77 -3.45
C ARG A 258 25.11 -9.24 -3.67
N GLU A 259 24.11 -9.78 -2.97
CA GLU A 259 23.63 -11.15 -3.16
C GLU A 259 23.10 -11.37 -4.58
N LEU A 260 22.30 -10.43 -5.10
CA LEU A 260 21.80 -10.49 -6.47
C LEU A 260 22.93 -10.39 -7.51
N ALA A 261 23.92 -9.52 -7.29
CA ALA A 261 25.09 -9.38 -8.17
C ALA A 261 25.91 -10.67 -8.21
N MET A 262 26.19 -11.27 -7.05
CA MET A 262 26.88 -12.57 -6.98
C MET A 262 26.09 -13.66 -7.69
N ARG A 263 24.78 -13.75 -7.47
CA ARG A 263 23.91 -14.73 -8.13
C ARG A 263 23.93 -14.57 -9.65
N LEU A 264 23.64 -13.37 -10.14
CA LEU A 264 23.57 -13.07 -11.58
C LEU A 264 24.93 -13.13 -12.28
N SER A 265 26.05 -13.09 -11.56
CA SER A 265 27.37 -13.35 -12.16
C SER A 265 27.55 -14.81 -12.58
N THR A 266 26.84 -15.75 -11.95
CA THR A 266 27.03 -17.20 -12.15
C THR A 266 25.92 -17.85 -12.96
N GLY A 267 24.69 -17.32 -12.89
CA GLY A 267 23.55 -17.88 -13.61
C GLY A 267 22.31 -16.99 -13.57
N ASP A 268 21.22 -17.47 -14.15
CA ASP A 268 19.98 -16.73 -14.26
C ASP A 268 19.22 -16.69 -12.92
N ILE A 269 18.40 -15.67 -12.73
CA ILE A 269 17.35 -15.65 -11.71
C ILE A 269 16.03 -15.86 -12.42
N ALA A 270 15.23 -16.81 -11.96
CA ALA A 270 13.93 -17.10 -12.54
C ALA A 270 12.82 -17.14 -11.48
N PHE A 271 11.65 -16.61 -11.84
CA PHE A 271 10.43 -16.67 -11.05
C PHE A 271 9.32 -17.31 -11.87
N GLU A 272 8.58 -18.25 -11.31
CA GLU A 272 7.31 -18.70 -11.86
C GLU A 272 6.23 -17.65 -11.56
N LEU A 273 5.66 -17.06 -12.61
CA LEU A 273 4.38 -16.36 -12.52
C LEU A 273 3.29 -17.42 -12.41
N CYS A 274 2.58 -17.39 -11.30
CA CYS A 274 1.47 -18.28 -11.01
C CYS A 274 0.19 -17.49 -10.79
N VAL A 275 -0.96 -18.13 -11.02
CA VAL A 275 -2.28 -17.56 -10.77
C VAL A 275 -3.10 -18.45 -9.85
N GLN A 276 -3.95 -17.83 -9.04
CA GLN A 276 -5.02 -18.45 -8.27
C GLN A 276 -6.35 -17.90 -8.80
N ARG A 277 -7.33 -18.78 -9.03
CA ARG A 277 -8.63 -18.41 -9.61
C ARG A 277 -9.66 -18.10 -8.51
N TYR A 278 -10.55 -17.17 -8.81
CA TYR A 278 -11.73 -16.89 -8.00
C TYR A 278 -12.67 -18.09 -7.93
N LEU A 279 -13.28 -18.29 -6.77
CA LEU A 279 -14.27 -19.31 -6.47
C LEU A 279 -15.58 -18.67 -5.99
N ASP A 280 -15.51 -17.93 -4.88
CA ASP A 280 -16.62 -17.22 -4.27
C ASP A 280 -16.12 -16.10 -3.34
N ASP A 281 -17.04 -15.23 -2.92
CA ASP A 281 -16.74 -14.06 -2.08
C ASP A 281 -16.32 -14.40 -0.65
N HIS A 282 -16.51 -15.63 -0.18
CA HIS A 282 -16.11 -16.03 1.16
C HIS A 282 -14.67 -16.55 1.20
N ARG A 283 -14.29 -17.39 0.23
CA ARG A 283 -12.96 -18.02 0.15
C ARG A 283 -11.96 -17.18 -0.63
N THR A 284 -12.43 -16.47 -1.65
CA THR A 284 -11.60 -15.70 -2.58
C THR A 284 -12.18 -14.30 -2.81
N PRO A 285 -12.39 -13.48 -1.76
CA PRO A 285 -13.00 -12.16 -1.95
C PRO A 285 -12.15 -11.27 -2.86
N VAL A 286 -12.79 -10.73 -3.90
CA VAL A 286 -12.20 -9.73 -4.80
C VAL A 286 -12.14 -8.36 -4.12
N GLU A 287 -13.16 -8.03 -3.33
CA GLU A 287 -13.33 -6.71 -2.69
C GLU A 287 -12.61 -6.57 -1.33
N ASP A 288 -12.12 -7.67 -0.75
CA ASP A 288 -11.35 -7.64 0.51
C ASP A 288 -9.87 -8.04 0.27
N GLY A 289 -8.99 -7.05 0.25
CA GLY A 289 -7.55 -7.24 0.08
C GLY A 289 -6.83 -7.78 1.32
N SER A 290 -7.50 -7.89 2.47
CA SER A 290 -6.90 -8.36 3.72
C SER A 290 -7.03 -9.88 3.94
N VAL A 291 -7.86 -10.53 3.12
CA VAL A 291 -8.08 -11.98 3.16
C VAL A 291 -7.16 -12.69 2.19
N GLU A 292 -6.49 -13.73 2.67
CA GLU A 292 -5.63 -14.59 1.87
C GLU A 292 -6.46 -15.59 1.06
N TRP A 293 -6.14 -15.75 -0.22
CA TRP A 293 -6.68 -16.84 -1.04
C TRP A 293 -5.84 -18.07 -0.76
N ARG A 294 -6.33 -18.96 0.11
CA ARG A 294 -5.57 -20.11 0.58
C ARG A 294 -5.31 -21.08 -0.57
N GLU A 295 -4.10 -21.62 -0.64
CA GLU A 295 -3.74 -22.61 -1.68
C GLU A 295 -4.60 -23.88 -1.61
N SER A 296 -5.12 -24.23 -0.43
CA SER A 296 -6.05 -25.35 -0.23
C SER A 296 -7.41 -25.13 -0.90
N ASP A 297 -7.83 -23.87 -1.04
CA ASP A 297 -9.09 -23.50 -1.68
C ASP A 297 -8.84 -23.21 -3.17
N ALA A 298 -7.89 -22.33 -3.47
CA ALA A 298 -7.53 -21.90 -4.82
C ALA A 298 -6.08 -22.32 -5.15
N PRO A 299 -5.87 -23.42 -5.89
CA PRO A 299 -4.54 -23.91 -6.24
C PRO A 299 -3.71 -22.87 -7.00
N VAL A 300 -2.40 -22.86 -6.73
CA VAL A 300 -1.42 -22.00 -7.41
C VAL A 300 -0.98 -22.66 -8.72
N VAL A 301 -1.48 -22.15 -9.84
CA VAL A 301 -1.21 -22.70 -11.18
C VAL A 301 -0.09 -21.89 -11.84
N PRO A 302 1.08 -22.47 -12.14
CA PRO A 302 2.15 -21.78 -12.87
C PRO A 302 1.71 -21.53 -14.33
N VAL A 303 1.90 -20.31 -14.82
CA VAL A 303 1.48 -19.89 -16.17
C VAL A 303 2.61 -19.36 -17.04
N ALA A 304 3.65 -18.78 -16.42
CA ALA A 304 4.81 -18.25 -17.13
C ALA A 304 6.06 -18.28 -16.24
N VAL A 305 7.22 -18.09 -16.85
CA VAL A 305 8.51 -17.92 -16.18
C VAL A 305 9.09 -16.56 -16.55
N LEU A 306 9.36 -15.74 -15.53
CA LEU A 306 10.11 -14.50 -15.64
C LEU A 306 11.59 -14.81 -15.39
N THR A 307 12.44 -14.59 -16.39
CA THR A 307 13.88 -14.83 -16.31
C THR A 307 14.64 -13.51 -16.40
N VAL A 308 15.48 -13.26 -15.39
CA VAL A 308 16.53 -12.24 -15.42
C VAL A 308 17.83 -12.96 -15.80
N PRO A 309 18.41 -12.69 -16.98
CA PRO A 309 19.56 -13.43 -17.46
C PRO A 309 20.83 -13.07 -16.69
N ARG A 310 21.76 -14.03 -16.63
CA ARG A 310 23.13 -13.89 -16.10
C ARG A 310 23.79 -12.63 -16.65
N GLN A 311 24.23 -11.75 -15.76
CA GLN A 311 24.87 -10.48 -16.11
C GLN A 311 25.66 -9.91 -14.92
N ASP A 312 26.59 -9.02 -15.24
CA ASP A 312 27.30 -8.21 -14.25
C ASP A 312 26.48 -6.95 -13.92
N LEU A 313 26.02 -6.85 -12.66
CA LEU A 313 25.28 -5.68 -12.15
C LEU A 313 26.19 -4.49 -11.81
N ASP A 314 27.48 -4.75 -11.56
CA ASP A 314 28.47 -3.75 -11.18
C ASP A 314 29.17 -3.14 -12.41
N GLY A 315 28.79 -3.54 -13.61
CA GLY A 315 29.24 -2.90 -14.84
C GLY A 315 28.70 -1.47 -14.99
N ALA A 316 29.47 -0.58 -15.63
CA ALA A 316 29.02 0.80 -15.89
C ALA A 316 27.71 0.87 -16.69
N ARG A 317 27.52 -0.07 -17.63
CA ARG A 317 26.28 -0.21 -18.40
C ARG A 317 25.11 -0.61 -17.51
N ALA A 318 25.27 -1.61 -16.64
CA ALA A 318 24.22 -2.08 -15.73
C ALA A 318 23.80 -1.00 -14.74
N ARG A 319 24.74 -0.25 -14.15
CA ARG A 319 24.42 0.93 -13.33
C ARG A 319 23.64 2.00 -14.07
N SER A 320 23.93 2.23 -15.35
CA SER A 320 23.17 3.16 -16.20
C SER A 320 21.74 2.67 -16.45
N VAL A 321 21.57 1.37 -16.71
CA VAL A 321 20.25 0.72 -16.82
C VAL A 321 19.47 0.87 -15.52
N ALA A 322 20.07 0.52 -14.37
CA ALA A 322 19.43 0.62 -13.06
C ALA A 322 18.92 2.04 -12.77
N ARG A 323 19.71 3.07 -13.08
CA ARG A 323 19.27 4.48 -12.97
C ARG A 323 18.09 4.82 -13.88
N ARG A 324 18.03 4.29 -15.11
CA ARG A 324 16.87 4.49 -16.00
C ARG A 324 15.64 3.78 -15.44
N VAL A 325 15.78 2.54 -14.99
CA VAL A 325 14.68 1.77 -14.36
C VAL A 325 14.15 2.50 -13.13
N GLU A 326 15.02 3.12 -12.34
CA GLU A 326 14.64 3.93 -11.17
C GLU A 326 13.84 5.19 -11.54
N GLN A 327 13.91 5.65 -12.79
CA GLN A 327 13.11 6.76 -13.29
C GLN A 327 11.75 6.33 -13.86
N LEU A 328 11.51 5.02 -14.05
CA LEU A 328 10.25 4.52 -14.58
C LEU A 328 9.12 4.64 -13.56
N ALA A 329 7.94 5.03 -14.05
CA ALA A 329 6.71 4.98 -13.29
C ALA A 329 5.96 3.69 -13.64
N PHE A 330 6.00 2.71 -12.73
CA PHE A 330 5.16 1.52 -12.81
C PHE A 330 3.75 1.83 -12.30
N ASN A 331 2.72 1.27 -12.93
CA ASN A 331 1.32 1.50 -12.60
C ASN A 331 0.51 0.23 -12.90
N PRO A 332 -0.19 -0.38 -11.92
CA PRO A 332 -0.92 -1.63 -12.16
C PRO A 332 -2.05 -1.48 -13.21
N TRP A 333 -2.46 -0.25 -13.51
CA TRP A 333 -3.45 0.08 -14.55
C TRP A 333 -2.83 0.31 -15.93
N HIS A 334 -1.51 0.18 -16.09
CA HIS A 334 -0.89 0.03 -17.41
C HIS A 334 -1.05 -1.42 -17.83
N THR A 335 -2.21 -1.71 -18.41
CA THR A 335 -2.64 -3.03 -18.87
C THR A 335 -3.84 -2.86 -19.82
N THR A 336 -4.38 -3.94 -20.32
CA THR A 336 -5.60 -3.95 -21.15
C THR A 336 -6.84 -4.19 -20.30
N GLU A 337 -8.03 -3.96 -20.87
CA GLU A 337 -9.29 -4.28 -20.18
C GLU A 337 -9.42 -5.77 -19.82
N GLU A 338 -8.89 -6.67 -20.64
CA GLU A 338 -8.85 -8.10 -20.35
C GLU A 338 -8.03 -8.43 -19.08
N PHE A 339 -7.06 -7.60 -18.71
CA PHE A 339 -6.18 -7.81 -17.57
C PHE A 339 -6.36 -6.75 -16.47
N ARG A 340 -7.47 -5.99 -16.51
CA ARG A 340 -7.69 -4.84 -15.65
C ARG A 340 -7.66 -5.21 -14.16
N PRO A 341 -7.06 -4.39 -13.28
CA PRO A 341 -7.15 -4.62 -11.84
C PRO A 341 -8.59 -4.60 -11.31
N LEU A 342 -8.89 -5.51 -10.38
CA LEU A 342 -10.19 -5.68 -9.73
C LEU A 342 -10.13 -5.41 -8.23
N GLY A 343 -11.29 -5.12 -7.65
CA GLY A 343 -11.46 -4.89 -6.21
C GLY A 343 -11.22 -3.45 -5.77
N ASN A 344 -11.86 -3.06 -4.67
CA ASN A 344 -11.89 -1.71 -4.12
C ASN A 344 -10.50 -1.05 -4.03
N LEU A 345 -9.51 -1.73 -3.45
CA LEU A 345 -8.15 -1.19 -3.32
C LEU A 345 -7.49 -0.88 -4.67
N ASN A 346 -7.69 -1.73 -5.68
CA ASN A 346 -7.12 -1.50 -7.01
C ASN A 346 -7.82 -0.34 -7.71
N ARG A 347 -9.15 -0.25 -7.60
CA ARG A 347 -9.91 0.90 -8.14
C ARG A 347 -9.52 2.21 -7.46
N ALA A 348 -9.27 2.20 -6.15
CA ALA A 348 -8.72 3.35 -5.43
C ALA A 348 -7.29 3.71 -5.89
N ARG A 349 -6.44 2.70 -6.15
CA ARG A 349 -5.11 2.92 -6.73
C ARG A 349 -5.21 3.62 -8.08
N LYS A 350 -6.20 3.33 -8.92
CA LYS A 350 -6.39 4.00 -10.22
C LYS A 350 -6.39 5.51 -10.07
N ALA A 351 -7.27 6.03 -9.20
CA ALA A 351 -7.39 7.45 -8.93
C ALA A 351 -6.08 8.06 -8.39
N ALA A 352 -5.37 7.33 -7.51
CA ALA A 352 -4.09 7.78 -6.98
C ALA A 352 -2.96 7.84 -8.03
N TYR A 353 -2.89 6.86 -8.94
CA TYR A 353 -1.89 6.85 -10.02
C TYR A 353 -2.19 7.91 -11.08
N GLU A 354 -3.46 8.12 -11.44
CA GLU A 354 -3.89 9.23 -12.29
C GLU A 354 -3.49 10.57 -11.66
N ALA A 355 -3.77 10.76 -10.37
CA ALA A 355 -3.35 11.93 -9.58
C ALA A 355 -1.84 12.20 -9.64
N ALA A 356 -1.04 11.16 -9.38
CA ALA A 356 0.41 11.26 -9.45
C ALA A 356 0.90 11.56 -10.87
N ALA A 357 0.27 10.99 -11.91
CA ALA A 357 0.65 11.21 -13.30
C ALA A 357 0.42 12.67 -13.74
N ALA A 358 -0.76 13.25 -13.47
CA ALA A 358 -0.99 14.65 -13.81
C ALA A 358 -0.09 15.61 -13.02
N HIS A 359 0.20 15.30 -11.75
CA HIS A 359 1.17 16.08 -10.98
C HIS A 359 2.57 16.08 -11.64
N ARG A 360 3.01 14.95 -12.21
CA ARG A 360 4.28 14.89 -12.98
C ARG A 360 4.24 15.72 -14.26
N LEU A 361 3.09 15.79 -14.91
CA LEU A 361 2.89 16.56 -16.14
C LEU A 361 2.61 18.05 -15.90
N GLY A 362 2.61 18.51 -14.64
CA GLY A 362 2.25 19.89 -14.29
C GLY A 362 0.78 20.23 -14.54
N LEU A 363 -0.05 19.23 -14.85
CA LEU A 363 -1.48 19.39 -15.07
C LEU A 363 -2.16 19.50 -13.70
N ARG A 364 -2.88 20.61 -13.48
CA ARG A 364 -3.75 20.73 -12.31
C ARG A 364 -4.85 19.69 -12.44
N PHE A 365 -4.94 18.77 -11.47
CA PHE A 365 -6.13 17.93 -11.32
C PHE A 365 -7.35 18.86 -11.24
N PRO A 366 -8.40 18.66 -12.05
CA PRO A 366 -9.61 19.45 -11.92
C PRO A 366 -10.22 19.11 -10.56
N ALA A 367 -9.92 19.95 -9.57
CA ALA A 367 -10.75 20.05 -8.39
C ALA A 367 -12.13 20.45 -8.89
N ALA A 368 -13.15 19.61 -8.65
CA ALA A 368 -14.51 20.07 -8.79
C ALA A 368 -14.64 21.36 -7.98
N GLU A 369 -14.75 22.49 -8.68
CA GLU A 369 -14.86 23.82 -8.10
C GLU A 369 -16.21 23.91 -7.36
N GLN A 370 -16.19 23.60 -6.07
CA GLN A 370 -17.00 24.33 -5.12
C GLN A 370 -16.03 25.17 -4.30
N ARG A 371 -15.77 26.39 -4.78
CA ARG A 371 -15.22 27.46 -3.94
C ARG A 371 -16.30 27.83 -2.93
N PRO A 372 -16.12 27.64 -1.61
CA PRO A 372 -16.86 28.44 -0.66
C PRO A 372 -16.32 29.86 -0.80
N THR A 373 -17.18 30.82 -1.15
CA THR A 373 -16.91 32.27 -1.18
C THR A 373 -16.81 32.85 0.25
N ALA A 374 -16.03 32.22 1.12
CA ALA A 374 -15.71 32.74 2.44
C ALA A 374 -14.19 32.72 2.64
N PRO A 375 -13.58 33.82 3.13
CA PRO A 375 -12.19 33.78 3.54
C PRO A 375 -12.01 32.71 4.64
N LEU A 376 -11.10 31.77 4.40
CA LEU A 376 -10.76 30.72 5.35
C LEU A 376 -10.16 31.34 6.62
N PRO A 377 -10.57 30.94 7.84
CA PRO A 377 -9.89 31.32 9.05
C PRO A 377 -8.51 30.63 9.12
N VAL A 378 -7.51 31.39 9.59
CA VAL A 378 -6.17 30.95 10.01
C VAL A 378 -6.24 29.70 10.91
N PRO A 379 -5.20 28.83 10.92
CA PRO A 379 -5.27 27.54 11.60
C PRO A 379 -5.28 27.73 13.12
N VAL A 380 -6.45 27.62 13.74
CA VAL A 380 -6.57 27.53 15.20
C VAL A 380 -6.16 26.12 15.62
N ARG A 381 -4.84 25.88 15.73
CA ARG A 381 -4.26 24.67 16.35
C ARG A 381 -4.66 24.49 17.83
N ALA A 382 -5.37 25.45 18.43
CA ALA A 382 -5.67 25.47 19.87
C ALA A 382 -7.09 25.04 20.27
N ALA A 383 -8.07 24.96 19.36
CA ALA A 383 -9.49 24.88 19.77
C ALA A 383 -10.10 23.47 19.76
N ILE A 384 -9.52 22.51 19.04
CA ILE A 384 -10.06 21.13 18.95
C ILE A 384 -9.35 20.17 19.93
N ASP A 385 -8.21 20.57 20.47
CA ASP A 385 -7.43 19.75 21.42
C ASP A 385 -8.04 19.71 22.83
N LEU A 386 -8.84 20.69 23.23
CA LEU A 386 -9.32 20.82 24.61
C LEU A 386 -10.43 19.80 24.99
N PRO A 387 -11.50 19.58 24.19
CA PRO A 387 -12.53 18.61 24.55
C PRO A 387 -12.04 17.16 24.40
N VAL A 388 -11.12 16.88 23.47
CA VAL A 388 -10.54 15.54 23.26
C VAL A 388 -9.51 15.20 24.33
N ARG A 389 -8.68 16.17 24.78
CA ARG A 389 -7.81 16.01 25.95
C ARG A 389 -8.62 15.78 27.23
N ALA A 390 -9.73 16.51 27.42
CA ALA A 390 -10.59 16.34 28.60
C ALA A 390 -11.27 14.95 28.64
N ALA A 391 -11.68 14.42 27.49
CA ALA A 391 -12.26 13.08 27.38
C ALA A 391 -11.25 11.93 27.63
N LEU A 392 -9.96 12.17 27.35
CA LEU A 392 -8.86 11.24 27.63
C LEU A 392 -8.36 11.33 29.09
N ASP A 393 -8.52 12.48 29.74
CA ASP A 393 -8.02 12.70 31.11
C ASP A 393 -8.81 11.90 32.16
N LEU A 394 -10.12 11.66 31.95
CA LEU A 394 -10.95 10.87 32.86
C LEU A 394 -10.53 9.39 32.97
N PRO A 395 -10.41 8.62 31.87
CA PRO A 395 -10.01 7.21 31.95
C PRO A 395 -8.54 7.04 32.38
N VAL A 396 -7.66 7.99 32.02
CA VAL A 396 -6.26 7.98 32.45
C VAL A 396 -6.15 8.28 33.95
N ARG A 397 -6.86 9.28 34.48
CA ARG A 397 -6.92 9.56 35.92
C ARG A 397 -7.56 8.42 36.72
N ALA A 398 -8.58 7.75 36.17
CA ALA A 398 -9.19 6.57 36.80
C ALA A 398 -8.21 5.38 36.87
N ALA A 399 -7.44 5.14 35.80
CA ALA A 399 -6.39 4.13 35.79
C ALA A 399 -5.25 4.46 36.77
N PHE A 400 -4.83 5.73 36.86
CA PHE A 400 -3.82 6.17 37.83
C PHE A 400 -4.33 6.10 39.29
N GLY A 401 -5.61 6.40 39.55
CA GLY A 401 -6.21 6.26 40.89
C GLY A 401 -6.28 4.81 41.39
N LEU A 402 -6.44 3.84 40.47
CA LEU A 402 -6.38 2.41 40.78
C LEU A 402 -4.96 1.94 41.16
N VAL A 403 -3.95 2.50 40.51
CA VAL A 403 -2.53 2.20 40.76
C VAL A 403 -2.04 2.87 42.06
N ASP A 404 -2.46 4.12 42.33
CA ASP A 404 -2.09 4.89 43.52
C ASP A 404 -2.60 4.26 44.83
N ARG A 405 -3.63 3.40 44.73
CA ARG A 405 -4.16 2.63 45.85
C ARG A 405 -3.18 1.54 46.36
N TRP A 406 -2.21 1.14 45.54
CA TRP A 406 -1.27 0.06 45.86
C TRP A 406 0.19 0.51 45.91
N VAL A 407 0.57 1.56 45.17
CA VAL A 407 1.92 2.13 45.19
C VAL A 407 1.87 3.65 45.09
N PRO A 408 2.28 4.40 46.13
CA PRO A 408 2.36 5.86 46.08
C PRO A 408 3.32 6.33 44.98
N TRP A 409 2.83 7.17 44.07
CA TRP A 409 3.51 7.54 42.81
C TRP A 409 4.90 8.16 42.96
N HIS A 410 5.20 8.83 44.08
CA HIS A 410 6.52 9.40 44.36
C HIS A 410 7.61 8.34 44.63
N ARG A 411 7.23 7.06 44.74
CA ARG A 411 8.14 5.92 44.91
C ARG A 411 8.38 5.15 43.61
N LEU A 412 7.80 5.59 42.48
CA LEU A 412 8.03 4.96 41.18
C LEU A 412 9.40 5.37 40.60
N PRO A 413 10.10 4.45 39.92
CA PRO A 413 11.34 4.77 39.21
C PRO A 413 11.15 5.92 38.20
N ALA A 414 12.16 6.77 38.07
CA ALA A 414 12.13 8.01 37.27
C ALA A 414 11.51 7.92 35.86
N PRO A 415 11.74 6.87 35.03
CA PRO A 415 11.11 6.81 33.70
C PRO A 415 9.59 6.65 33.74
N LEU A 416 9.02 6.08 34.82
CA LEU A 416 7.58 5.94 35.00
C LEU A 416 6.94 7.20 35.62
N GLY A 417 7.69 7.93 36.44
CA GLY A 417 7.25 9.20 37.04
C GLY A 417 7.06 10.34 36.02
N LEU A 418 7.70 10.24 34.85
CA LEU A 418 7.61 11.22 33.75
C LEU A 418 6.32 11.11 32.93
N LEU A 419 5.53 10.05 33.10
CA LEU A 419 4.22 9.88 32.45
C LEU A 419 3.12 10.74 33.09
N ASN A 420 3.44 11.48 34.16
CA ASN A 420 2.57 12.47 34.78
C ASN A 420 2.68 13.83 34.06
N PRO A 421 1.57 14.44 33.59
CA PRO A 421 1.56 15.76 32.96
C PRO A 421 2.26 16.86 33.78
N ALA A 422 2.14 16.84 35.12
CA ALA A 422 2.78 17.80 36.02
C ALA A 422 4.28 17.54 36.26
N GLY A 423 4.75 16.31 36.00
CA GLY A 423 6.17 15.94 36.05
C GLY A 423 6.88 16.33 34.76
N LEU A 424 6.23 16.08 33.62
CA LEU A 424 6.72 16.44 32.30
C LEU A 424 6.89 17.97 32.14
N GLY A 425 5.93 18.76 32.63
CA GLY A 425 6.04 20.23 32.60
C GLY A 425 7.25 20.78 33.37
N ARG A 426 7.57 20.21 34.54
CA ARG A 426 8.73 20.63 35.33
C ARG A 426 10.07 20.18 34.75
N ALA A 427 10.11 19.01 34.10
CA ALA A 427 11.31 18.52 33.41
C ALA A 427 11.62 19.36 32.16
N LEU A 428 10.60 19.76 31.40
CA LEU A 428 10.75 20.61 30.22
C LEU A 428 11.19 22.05 30.57
N HIS A 429 10.73 22.58 31.71
CA HIS A 429 11.15 23.89 32.22
C HIS A 429 12.61 23.93 32.69
N ARG A 430 13.14 22.81 33.24
CA ARG A 430 14.56 22.67 33.59
C ARG A 430 15.48 22.56 32.37
N LEU A 431 14.94 22.11 31.24
CA LEU A 431 15.68 21.91 30.00
C LEU A 431 15.59 23.12 29.05
N GLY A 432 14.87 24.19 29.44
CA GLY A 432 14.79 25.45 28.68
C GLY A 432 14.01 25.35 27.37
N LEU A 433 13.13 24.35 27.20
CA LEU A 433 12.44 24.07 25.94
C LEU A 433 11.07 24.76 25.78
N VAL A 434 10.73 25.66 26.70
CA VAL A 434 9.53 26.51 26.66
C VAL A 434 9.91 27.90 27.16
N GLU A 435 9.73 28.94 26.34
CA GLU A 435 9.81 30.33 26.78
C GLU A 435 8.57 30.66 27.63
N GLY A 436 8.79 31.20 28.83
CA GLY A 436 7.71 31.66 29.70
C GLY A 436 7.20 33.02 29.25
N ASP A 437 5.87 33.16 29.15
CA ASP A 437 5.21 34.45 29.18
C ASP A 437 5.43 35.08 30.57
N ASP A 438 6.43 35.94 30.70
CA ASP A 438 6.52 36.87 31.82
C ASP A 438 5.55 38.05 31.57
N THR A 439 4.33 37.95 32.10
CA THR A 439 3.49 39.14 32.30
C THR A 439 3.90 39.89 33.58
N PRO A 440 4.04 41.23 33.54
CA PRO A 440 4.54 42.03 34.65
C PRO A 440 3.43 42.36 35.66
N GLY A 441 3.73 42.27 36.96
CA GLY A 441 2.77 42.62 37.99
C GLY A 441 3.31 42.63 39.42
N SER A 442 3.73 43.83 39.84
CA SER A 442 3.80 44.32 41.23
C SER A 442 4.64 43.57 42.27
N ALA A 443 5.78 44.15 42.65
CA ALA A 443 5.93 44.91 43.90
C ALA A 443 7.40 44.98 44.33
N ASN A 444 8.03 46.15 44.21
CA ASN A 444 8.75 46.67 45.36
C ASN A 444 8.87 48.19 45.31
N ARG A 445 8.40 48.82 46.38
CA ARG A 445 8.58 50.23 46.72
C ARG A 445 10.03 50.42 47.14
N PHE A 446 10.70 51.45 46.63
CA PHE A 446 11.64 52.25 47.43
C PHE A 446 11.73 53.65 46.82
N SER A 447 11.34 54.65 47.62
CA SER A 447 11.45 56.08 47.31
C SER A 447 12.90 56.58 47.40
N PRO A 448 13.23 57.72 46.76
CA PRO A 448 14.57 58.29 46.76
C PRO A 448 14.77 59.36 47.85
N ALA A 449 15.95 59.37 48.46
CA ALA A 449 16.64 60.48 49.12
C ALA A 449 17.96 59.89 49.69
N GLY A 450 19.14 60.48 49.63
CA GLY A 450 19.66 61.73 49.12
C GLY A 450 21.18 61.72 49.41
N SER A 451 21.92 62.56 48.71
CA SER A 451 23.23 63.15 49.07
C SER A 451 24.06 62.50 50.20
N GLY A 452 25.24 62.01 49.84
CA GLY A 452 26.34 61.62 50.73
C GLY A 452 27.43 60.91 49.95
#